data_AF-A0A954MLY4-F1
#
_entry.id   AF-A0A954MLY4-F1
#
_cell.length_a   1.000
_cell.length_b   1.000
_cell.length_c   1.000
_cell.angle_alpha   90.00
_cell.angle_beta   90.00
_cell.angle_gamma   90.00
#
_symmetry.space_group_name_H-M   'P 1'
#
loop_
_entity.id
_entity.type
_entity.pdbx_description
1 polymer ?
#
loop_
_entity_poly.entity_id
_entity_poly.type
_entity_poly.pdbx_seq_one_letter_code
_entity_poly.pdbx_strand_id
1 'polypeptide(L)' 'MTDRVGAYTEWFGFFPHSSEAAKPEHYFNGGLTFLLTDDIQWDVRAGVGLNDAADDSFVGTGLSIRFR' A
#
# COMPACT_ATOMS: atom_id res chain seq x y z
N MET A 1 -1.54 -22.30 11.66
CA MET A 1 -0.26 -21.79 11.10
C MET A 1 -0.44 -20.48 10.32
N THR A 2 -1.63 -19.86 10.33
CA THR A 2 -1.97 -18.70 9.46
C THR A 2 -2.38 -17.44 10.22
N ASP A 3 -2.61 -17.49 11.53
CA ASP A 3 -3.23 -16.38 12.27
C ASP A 3 -2.36 -15.12 12.39
N ARG A 4 -1.07 -15.23 12.04
CA ARG A 4 -0.10 -14.13 12.06
C ARG A 4 0.19 -13.55 10.68
N VAL A 5 -0.28 -14.17 9.60
CA VAL A 5 0.00 -13.73 8.23
C VAL A 5 -1.30 -13.22 7.60
N GLY A 6 -1.30 -11.97 7.15
CA GLY A 6 -2.37 -11.40 6.33
C GLY A 6 -1.91 -11.14 4.90
N ALA A 7 -2.87 -11.04 3.99
CA ALA A 7 -2.62 -10.65 2.61
C ALA A 7 -3.75 -9.75 2.12
N TYR A 8 -3.43 -8.80 1.25
CA TYR A 8 -4.42 -7.93 0.63
C TYR A 8 -4.02 -7.53 -0.78
N THR A 9 -5.01 -7.07 -1.53
CA THR A 9 -4.85 -6.34 -2.78
C THR A 9 -5.79 -5.17 -2.78
N GLU A 10 -5.37 -4.03 -3.31
CA GLU A 10 -6.16 -2.82 -3.33
C GLU A 10 -5.99 -2.08 -4.67
N TRP A 11 -7.07 -1.45 -5.11
CA TRP A 11 -7.04 -0.43 -6.14
C TRP A 11 -7.29 0.93 -5.48
N PHE A 12 -6.42 1.89 -5.74
CA PHE A 12 -6.56 3.25 -5.22
C PHE A 12 -6.17 4.28 -6.28
N GLY A 13 -6.51 5.54 -6.04
CA GLY A 13 -6.12 6.62 -6.93
C GLY A 13 -5.97 7.96 -6.23
N PHE A 14 -5.12 8.82 -6.77
CA PHE A 14 -4.94 10.19 -6.33
C PHE A 14 -5.66 11.13 -7.30
N PHE A 15 -6.59 11.93 -6.75
CA PHE A 15 -7.37 12.91 -7.50
C PHE A 15 -7.00 14.32 -7.03
N PRO A 16 -6.02 14.97 -7.67
CA PRO A 16 -5.60 16.31 -7.26
C PRO A 16 -6.75 17.30 -7.45
N HIS A 17 -7.01 18.09 -6.41
CA HIS A 17 -7.96 19.21 -6.47
C HIS A 17 -7.15 20.52 -6.56
N SER A 18 -7.45 21.36 -7.56
CA SER A 18 -6.82 22.67 -7.81
C SER A 18 -5.37 22.66 -8.32
N SER A 19 -4.95 21.57 -8.97
CA SER A 19 -3.71 21.55 -9.77
C SER A 19 -4.06 21.52 -11.25
N GLU A 20 -3.47 22.42 -12.04
CA GLU A 20 -3.62 22.38 -13.51
C GLU A 20 -2.64 21.40 -14.17
N ALA A 21 -1.57 21.01 -13.46
CA ALA A 21 -0.50 20.17 -14.00
C ALA A 21 -0.60 18.70 -13.56
N ALA A 22 -1.14 18.43 -12.36
CA ALA A 22 -1.25 17.07 -11.84
C ALA A 22 -2.46 16.37 -12.44
N LYS A 23 -2.24 15.19 -13.03
CA LYS A 23 -3.30 14.35 -13.59
C LYS A 23 -3.75 13.33 -12.54
N PRO A 24 -5.00 12.82 -12.61
CA PRO A 24 -5.41 11.69 -11.79
C PRO A 24 -4.49 10.48 -11.99
N GLU A 25 -4.08 9.86 -10.90
CA GLU A 25 -3.22 8.68 -10.90
C GLU A 25 -4.00 7.48 -10.40
N HIS A 26 -3.83 6.33 -11.05
CA HIS A 26 -4.47 5.08 -10.65
C HIS A 26 -3.42 4.01 -10.37
N TYR A 27 -3.57 3.29 -9.26
CA TYR A 27 -2.64 2.27 -8.83
C TYR A 27 -3.37 0.99 -8.45
N PHE A 28 -2.70 -0.14 -8.68
CA PHE A 28 -3.07 -1.42 -8.08
C PHE A 28 -1.89 -1.92 -7.24
N ASN A 29 -2.15 -2.36 -6.03
CA ASN A 29 -1.12 -2.93 -5.17
C ASN A 29 -1.60 -4.18 -4.45
N GLY A 30 -0.64 -4.83 -3.82
CA GLY A 30 -0.91 -5.86 -2.83
C GLY A 30 0.24 -5.98 -1.85
N GLY A 31 -0.03 -6.67 -0.74
CA GLY A 31 0.94 -6.81 0.32
C GLY A 31 0.67 -7.99 1.22
N LEU A 32 1.70 -8.32 1.98
CA LEU A 32 1.66 -9.31 3.05
C LEU A 32 1.91 -8.59 4.38
N THR A 33 1.17 -8.98 5.40
CA THR A 33 1.35 -8.52 6.77
C THR A 33 1.78 -9.69 7.64
N PHE A 34 2.62 -9.41 8.64
CA PHE A 34 3.10 -10.39 9.60
C PHE A 34 3.09 -9.81 11.02
N LEU A 35 2.40 -10.49 11.95
CA LEU A 35 2.42 -10.15 13.37
C LEU A 35 3.71 -10.69 14.03
N LEU A 36 4.61 -9.78 14.37
CA LEU A 36 5.79 -10.07 15.18
C LEU A 36 5.37 -10.37 16.63
N THR A 37 4.43 -9.57 17.14
CA THR A 37 3.71 -9.77 18.39
C THR A 37 2.24 -9.38 18.19
N ASP A 38 1.38 -9.58 19.20
CA ASP A 38 -0.04 -9.19 19.10
C ASP A 38 -0.25 -7.67 18.95
N ASP A 39 0.79 -6.87 19.20
CA ASP A 39 0.77 -5.40 19.13
C ASP A 39 1.74 -4.82 18.08
N ILE A 40 2.55 -5.65 17.43
CA ILE A 40 3.52 -5.21 16.41
C ILE A 40 3.28 -5.98 15.12
N GLN A 41 2.93 -5.25 14.06
CA GLN A 41 2.76 -5.78 12.71
C GLN A 41 3.83 -5.20 11.79
N TRP A 42 4.50 -6.08 11.06
CA TRP A 42 5.39 -5.73 9.95
C TRP A 42 4.69 -6.03 8.62
N ASP A 43 4.86 -5.19 7.61
CA ASP A 43 4.27 -5.39 6.30
C ASP A 43 5.24 -5.12 5.16
N VAL A 44 5.00 -5.80 4.04
CA VAL A 44 5.64 -5.55 2.75
C VAL A 44 4.56 -5.40 1.69
N ARG A 45 4.76 -4.45 0.78
CA ARG A 45 3.81 -4.19 -0.31
C ARG A 45 4.54 -3.83 -1.59
N ALA A 46 3.91 -4.15 -2.71
CA ALA A 46 4.33 -3.71 -4.03
C ALA A 46 3.10 -3.34 -4.86
N GLY A 47 3.28 -2.42 -5.79
CA GLY A 47 2.20 -1.98 -6.67
C GLY A 47 2.72 -1.43 -7.98
N VAL A 48 1.78 -1.18 -8.88
CA VAL A 48 2.01 -0.68 -10.23
C VAL A 48 1.04 0.45 -10.57
N GLY A 49 1.51 1.40 -11.37
CA GLY A 49 0.67 2.39 -12.01
C GLY A 49 -0.20 1.77 -13.10
N LEU A 50 -1.42 2.28 -13.24
CA LEU A 50 -2.40 1.80 -14.23
C LEU A 50 -2.63 2.80 -15.36
N ASN A 51 -2.00 3.97 -15.31
CA ASN A 51 -2.07 5.00 -16.35
C ASN A 51 -0.75 5.78 -16.45
N ASP A 52 -0.56 6.51 -17.55
CA ASP A 52 0.66 7.28 -17.84
C ASP A 52 0.97 8.41 -16.84
N ALA A 53 0.03 8.75 -15.97
CA ALA A 53 0.22 9.77 -14.94
C ALA A 53 0.86 9.19 -13.66
N ALA A 54 0.70 7.88 -13.44
CA ALA A 54 1.18 7.18 -12.26
C ALA A 54 2.62 6.69 -12.44
N ASP A 55 3.34 6.48 -11.34
CA ASP A 55 4.62 5.78 -11.35
C ASP A 55 4.43 4.32 -11.80
N ASP A 56 5.34 3.83 -12.65
CA ASP A 56 5.26 2.47 -13.21
C ASP A 56 5.17 1.39 -12.12
N SER A 57 5.96 1.51 -11.06
CA SER A 57 5.95 0.56 -9.96
C SER A 57 6.50 1.14 -8.66
N PHE A 58 6.07 0.57 -7.55
CA PHE A 58 6.60 0.88 -6.23
C PHE A 58 6.71 -0.36 -5.34
N VAL A 59 7.60 -0.29 -4.37
CA VAL A 59 7.80 -1.29 -3.32
C VAL A 59 7.98 -0.56 -2.00
N GLY A 60 7.42 -1.12 -0.92
CA GLY A 60 7.50 -0.53 0.40
C GLY A 60 7.42 -1.57 1.51
N THR A 61 7.86 -1.17 2.68
CA THR A 61 7.69 -1.92 3.92
C THR A 61 7.30 -0.98 5.05
N GLY A 62 6.52 -1.50 5.99
CA GLY A 62 5.98 -0.74 7.12
C GLY A 62 6.09 -1.49 8.44
N LEU A 63 6.06 -0.72 9.53
CA LEU A 63 5.92 -1.24 10.88
C LEU A 63 4.80 -0.48 11.59
N SER A 64 3.83 -1.22 12.12
CA SER A 64 2.70 -0.68 12.88
C SER A 64 2.80 -1.16 14.33
N ILE A 65 2.64 -0.24 15.28
CA ILE A 65 2.69 -0.53 16.72
C ILE A 65 1.38 -0.05 17.34
N ARG A 66 0.70 -0.96 18.05
CA ARG A 66 -0.50 -0.64 18.83
C ARG A 66 -0.10 -0.26 20.26
N PHE A 67 -0.39 0.98 20.66
CA PHE A 67 -0.18 1.47 22.02
C PHE A 67 -1.45 1.27 22.87
N ARG A 68 -1.27 1.14 24.19
CA ARG A 68 -2.34 0.96 25.17
C ARG A 68 -2.21 1.95 26.31
#